data_AF-A0A4R0PHB9-F1
#
_entry.id   AF-A0A4R0PHB9-F1
#
_cell.length_a   1.000
_cell.length_b   1.000
_cell.length_c   1.000
_cell.angle_alpha   90.00
_cell.angle_beta   90.00
_cell.angle_gamma   90.00
#
_symmetry.space_group_name_H-M   'P 1'
#
loop_
_entity.id
_entity.type
_entity.pdbx_description
1 polymer ?
#
loop_
_entity_poly.entity_id
_entity_poly.type
_entity_poly.pdbx_seq_one_letter_code
_entity_poly.pdbx_strand_id
1 'polypeptide(L)'
;MTQDQRNFLSMARLYQYGNIMRTTIFAYIALAAIMELGPSGYSAPLTVLVVAVAAYGILGGGAALDDVSNLRDAMDEDMAATSFGKAVKSRNMRALKMTSTAVLALIGIAELYALFA
;
A
#
# COMPACT_ATOMS: atom_id res chain seq x y z
N MET A 1 -8.65 -24.72 5.41
CA MET A 1 -7.40 -24.26 4.74
C MET A 1 -6.23 -24.84 5.52
N THR A 2 -5.27 -25.47 4.84
CA THR A 2 -4.10 -26.05 5.50
C THR A 2 -3.10 -24.97 5.91
N GLN A 3 -2.17 -25.30 6.79
CA GLN A 3 -1.15 -24.37 7.27
C GLN A 3 -0.24 -23.86 6.16
N ASP A 4 0.18 -24.74 5.25
CA ASP A 4 1.02 -24.38 4.10
C ASP A 4 0.28 -23.43 3.15
N GLN A 5 -1.02 -23.65 2.93
CA GLN A 5 -1.86 -22.75 2.14
C GLN A 5 -1.94 -21.36 2.77
N ARG A 6 -2.08 -21.25 4.10
CA ARG A 6 -2.07 -19.94 4.80
C ARG A 6 -0.75 -19.20 4.64
N ASN A 7 0.36 -19.90 4.85
CA ASN A 7 1.69 -19.30 4.77
C ASN A 7 1.99 -18.83 3.34
N PHE A 8 1.63 -19.64 2.34
CA PHE A 8 1.73 -19.28 0.92
C PHE A 8 0.90 -18.03 0.59
N LEU A 9 -0.39 -18.00 0.99
CA LEU A 9 -1.27 -16.86 0.73
C LEU A 9 -0.78 -15.58 1.43
N SER A 10 -0.28 -15.70 2.67
CA SER A 10 0.26 -14.57 3.42
C SER A 10 1.48 -13.97 2.71
N MET A 11 2.40 -14.82 2.24
CA MET A 11 3.56 -14.37 1.45
C MET A 11 3.15 -13.75 0.12
N ALA A 12 2.19 -14.35 -0.59
CA ALA A 12 1.68 -13.82 -1.86
C ALA A 12 1.04 -12.43 -1.68
N ARG A 13 0.26 -12.23 -0.62
CA ARG A 13 -0.37 -10.94 -0.31
C ARG A 13 0.64 -9.88 0.15
N LEU A 14 1.64 -10.25 0.94
CA LEU A 14 2.74 -9.35 1.30
C LEU A 14 3.56 -8.94 0.07
N TYR A 15 3.81 -9.88 -0.85
CA TYR A 15 4.48 -9.59 -2.11
C TYR A 15 3.64 -8.64 -2.99
N GLN A 16 2.33 -8.87 -3.08
CA GLN A 16 1.41 -7.94 -3.75
C GLN A 16 1.43 -6.55 -3.11
N TYR A 17 1.35 -6.46 -1.78
CA TYR A 17 1.46 -5.19 -1.07
C TYR A 17 2.76 -4.46 -1.44
N GLY A 18 3.90 -5.16 -1.39
CA GLY A 18 5.20 -4.59 -1.77
C GLY A 18 5.23 -4.08 -3.21
N ASN A 19 4.66 -4.83 -4.15
CA ASN A 19 4.58 -4.43 -5.56
C ASN A 19 3.65 -3.23 -5.79
N ILE A 20 2.52 -3.17 -5.08
CA ILE A 20 1.59 -2.03 -5.16
C ILE A 20 2.31 -0.77 -4.65
N MET A 21 2.90 -0.83 -3.46
CA MET A 21 3.63 0.31 -2.89
C MET A 21 4.78 0.77 -3.80
N ARG A 22 5.56 -0.18 -4.33
CA ARG A 22 6.65 0.12 -5.27
C ARG A 22 6.12 0.82 -6.52
N THR A 23 5.07 0.28 -7.13
CA THR A 23 4.47 0.83 -8.35
C THR A 23 3.92 2.23 -8.08
N THR A 24 3.21 2.44 -6.98
CA THR A 24 2.66 3.75 -6.59
C THR A 24 3.78 4.78 -6.39
N ILE A 25 4.87 4.41 -5.69
CA ILE A 25 6.00 5.32 -5.48
C ILE A 25 6.65 5.71 -6.80
N PHE A 26 6.90 4.75 -7.70
CA PHE A 26 7.47 5.07 -9.02
C PHE A 26 6.53 5.90 -9.88
N ALA A 27 5.22 5.67 -9.80
CA ALA A 27 4.23 6.47 -10.50
C ALA A 27 4.24 7.93 -10.00
N TYR A 28 4.29 8.15 -8.68
CA TYR A 28 4.43 9.50 -8.11
C TYR A 28 5.73 10.18 -8.54
N ILE A 29 6.86 9.48 -8.49
CA ILE A 29 8.14 10.03 -8.97
C ILE A 29 8.04 10.46 -10.46
N ALA A 30 7.40 9.65 -11.30
CA ALA A 30 7.21 9.97 -12.71
C ALA A 30 6.26 11.17 -12.90
N LEU A 31 5.18 11.24 -12.13
CA LEU A 31 4.24 12.36 -12.13
C LEU A 31 4.93 13.66 -11.71
N ALA A 32 5.69 13.65 -10.61
CA ALA A 32 6.48 14.78 -10.17
C ALA A 32 7.46 15.26 -11.25
N ALA A 33 8.16 14.34 -11.93
CA ALA A 33 9.05 14.70 -13.03
C ALA A 33 8.31 15.35 -14.20
N ILE A 34 7.10 14.88 -14.54
CA ILE A 34 6.27 15.48 -15.59
C ILE A 34 5.79 16.89 -15.19
N MET A 35 5.44 17.10 -13.92
CA MET A 35 5.01 18.41 -13.43
C MET A 35 6.15 19.44 -13.42
N GLU A 36 7.34 19.05 -12.94
CA GLU A 36 8.48 19.96 -12.78
C GLU A 36 9.22 20.24 -14.10
N LEU A 37 9.26 19.26 -15.02
CA LEU A 37 10.01 19.37 -16.28
C LEU A 37 9.10 19.61 -17.49
N GLY A 38 7.78 19.51 -17.31
CA GLY A 38 6.80 19.65 -18.37
C GLY A 38 6.34 21.10 -18.61
N PRO A 39 5.42 21.30 -19.57
CA PRO A 39 4.80 22.60 -19.81
C PRO A 39 4.05 23.10 -18.57
N SER A 40 4.23 24.38 -18.24
CA SER A 40 3.54 25.02 -17.12
C SER A 40 2.03 25.13 -17.38
N GLY A 41 1.24 24.93 -16.32
CA GLY A 41 -0.19 25.18 -16.32
C GLY A 41 -1.02 23.97 -15.91
N TYR A 42 -2.29 24.22 -15.60
CA TYR A 42 -3.22 23.20 -15.18
C TYR A 42 -3.39 22.10 -16.24
N SER A 43 -3.39 20.85 -15.78
CA SER A 43 -3.65 19.68 -16.60
C SER A 43 -4.68 18.77 -15.95
N ALA A 44 -5.90 18.77 -16.50
CA ALA A 44 -6.96 17.87 -16.05
C ALA A 44 -6.57 16.38 -16.13
N PRO A 45 -5.90 15.90 -17.20
CA PRO A 45 -5.42 14.52 -17.26
C PRO A 45 -4.44 14.16 -16.14
N LEU A 46 -3.48 15.06 -15.83
CA LEU A 46 -2.53 14.82 -14.73
C LEU A 46 -3.24 14.81 -13.38
N THR A 47 -4.21 15.71 -13.16
CA THR A 47 -5.01 15.74 -11.94
C THR A 47 -5.70 14.41 -11.69
N VAL A 48 -6.38 13.85 -12.71
CA VAL A 48 -7.04 12.55 -12.62
C VAL A 48 -6.02 11.43 -12.35
N LEU A 49 -4.85 11.50 -12.98
CA LEU A 49 -3.81 10.49 -12.82
C LEU A 49 -3.23 10.47 -11.40
N VAL A 50 -2.96 11.63 -10.80
CA VAL A 50 -2.52 11.74 -9.39
C VAL A 50 -3.55 11.10 -8.45
N VAL A 51 -4.84 11.40 -8.63
CA VAL A 51 -5.92 10.81 -7.83
C VAL A 51 -6.00 9.30 -8.03
N ALA A 52 -5.88 8.82 -9.27
CA ALA A 52 -5.90 7.39 -9.58
C ALA A 52 -4.73 6.64 -8.95
N VAL A 53 -3.52 7.22 -8.99
CA VAL A 53 -2.31 6.64 -8.36
C VAL A 53 -2.47 6.59 -6.83
N ALA A 54 -3.03 7.65 -6.23
CA ALA A 54 -3.35 7.67 -4.80
C ALA A 54 -4.34 6.56 -4.43
N ALA A 55 -5.46 6.47 -5.16
CA ALA A 55 -6.48 5.46 -4.93
C ALA A 55 -5.93 4.04 -5.11
N TYR A 56 -5.13 3.80 -6.16
CA TYR A 56 -4.49 2.51 -6.41
C TYR A 56 -3.61 2.07 -5.23
N GLY A 57 -2.73 2.95 -4.74
CA GLY A 57 -1.84 2.63 -3.63
C GLY A 57 -2.57 2.43 -2.30
N ILE A 58 -3.51 3.33 -1.98
CA ILE A 58 -4.26 3.30 -0.71
C ILE A 58 -5.21 2.09 -0.66
N LEU A 59 -6.05 1.93 -1.68
CA LEU A 59 -7.07 0.87 -1.70
C LEU A 59 -6.44 -0.49 -1.96
N GLY A 60 -5.56 -0.59 -2.95
CA GLY A 60 -4.88 -1.83 -3.30
C GLY A 60 -3.95 -2.31 -2.18
N GLY A 61 -3.12 -1.40 -1.65
CA GLY A 61 -2.22 -1.72 -0.54
C GLY A 61 -2.99 -2.05 0.74
N GLY A 62 -4.05 -1.30 1.03
CA GLY A 62 -4.93 -1.54 2.16
C GLY A 62 -5.60 -2.91 2.13
N ALA A 63 -6.15 -3.30 0.98
CA ALA A 63 -6.79 -4.61 0.82
C ALA A 63 -5.80 -5.77 1.00
N ALA A 64 -4.58 -5.65 0.47
CA ALA A 64 -3.53 -6.66 0.65
C ALA A 64 -3.14 -6.83 2.13
N LEU A 65 -3.06 -5.72 2.90
CA LEU A 65 -2.78 -5.78 4.34
C LEU A 65 -3.95 -6.31 5.16
N ASP A 66 -5.19 -6.02 4.77
CA ASP A 66 -6.39 -6.57 5.42
C ASP A 66 -6.43 -8.09 5.26
N ASP A 67 -6.14 -8.61 4.07
CA ASP A 67 -6.05 -10.04 3.83
C ASP A 67 -4.96 -10.71 4.67
N VAL A 68 -3.78 -10.08 4.80
CA VAL A 68 -2.72 -10.58 5.67
C VAL A 68 -3.15 -10.57 7.14
N SER A 69 -3.86 -9.54 7.59
CA SER A 69 -4.40 -9.49 8.96
C SER A 69 -5.41 -10.61 9.20
N ASN A 70 -6.32 -10.83 8.26
CA ASN A 70 -7.31 -11.90 8.35
C ASN A 70 -6.66 -13.29 8.40
N LEU A 71 -5.65 -13.53 7.57
CA LEU A 71 -4.89 -14.80 7.57
C LEU A 71 -4.10 -15.01 8.88
N ARG A 72 -3.52 -13.94 9.42
CA ARG A 72 -2.83 -13.95 10.71
C ARG A 72 -3.78 -14.25 11.86
N ASP A 73 -4.94 -13.62 11.87
CA ASP A 73 -5.91 -13.74 12.97
C ASP A 73 -6.59 -15.13 12.95
N ALA A 74 -6.66 -15.77 11.78
CA ALA A 74 -7.13 -17.14 11.59
C ALA A 74 -6.06 -18.25 11.80
N MET A 75 -4.91 -17.93 12.40
CA MET A 75 -3.94 -18.96 12.82
C MET A 75 -4.53 -19.86 13.92
N ASP A 76 -4.32 -21.17 13.80
CA ASP A 76 -4.69 -22.12 14.86
C ASP A 76 -3.85 -21.93 16.13
N GLU A 77 -4.31 -22.52 17.23
CA GLU A 77 -3.71 -22.34 18.55
C GLU A 77 -2.27 -22.85 18.61
N ASP A 78 -2.00 -24.01 17.99
CA ASP A 78 -0.67 -24.62 17.94
C ASP A 78 0.35 -23.71 17.24
N MET A 79 0.00 -23.16 16.06
CA MET A 79 0.87 -22.21 15.36
C MET A 79 1.00 -20.90 16.13
N ALA A 80 -0.10 -20.39 16.67
CA ALA A 80 -0.09 -19.15 17.46
C ALA A 80 0.77 -19.24 18.72
N ALA A 81 0.93 -20.45 19.28
CA ALA A 81 1.76 -20.71 20.45
C ALA A 81 3.27 -20.73 20.14
N THR A 82 3.67 -20.95 18.88
CA THR A 82 5.08 -20.92 18.47
C THR A 82 5.70 -19.52 18.63
N SER A 83 7.03 -19.46 18.75
CA SER A 83 7.77 -18.18 18.75
C SER A 83 7.50 -17.36 17.48
N PHE A 84 7.38 -18.04 16.34
CA PHE A 84 7.03 -17.43 15.06
C PHE A 84 5.62 -16.82 15.09
N GLY A 85 4.61 -17.60 15.49
CA GLY A 85 3.22 -17.13 15.57
C GLY A 85 3.05 -15.93 16.49
N LYS A 86 3.72 -15.93 17.64
CA LYS A 86 3.76 -14.78 18.56
C LYS A 86 4.38 -13.54 17.91
N ALA A 87 5.50 -13.69 17.21
CA ALA A 87 6.17 -12.59 16.52
C ALA A 87 5.35 -12.02 15.35
N VAL A 88 4.57 -12.85 14.65
CA VAL A 88 3.66 -12.39 13.58
C VAL A 88 2.46 -11.66 14.20
N LYS A 89 1.85 -12.21 15.26
CA LYS A 89 0.72 -11.58 15.97
C LYS A 89 1.10 -10.25 16.64
N SER A 90 2.36 -10.07 17.05
CA SER A 90 2.82 -8.81 17.65
C SER A 90 3.00 -7.66 16.64
N ARG A 91 2.88 -7.92 15.33
CA ARG A 91 3.01 -6.86 14.31
C ARG A 91 1.76 -5.97 14.29
N ASN A 92 1.97 -4.66 14.35
CA ASN A 92 0.89 -3.68 14.29
C ASN A 92 0.49 -3.40 12.82
N MET A 93 -0.28 -4.32 12.24
CA MET A 93 -0.77 -4.23 10.85
C MET A 93 -1.64 -2.99 10.63
N ARG A 94 -2.40 -2.58 11.65
CA ARG A 94 -3.21 -1.37 11.60
C ARG A 94 -2.35 -0.12 11.48
N ALA A 95 -1.30 0.00 12.29
CA ALA A 95 -0.37 1.12 12.19
C ALA A 95 0.32 1.15 10.83
N LEU A 96 0.79 0.00 10.32
CA LEU A 96 1.38 -0.08 8.98
C LEU A 96 0.41 0.42 7.90
N LYS A 97 -0.83 -0.06 7.90
CA LYS A 97 -1.87 0.37 6.96
C LYS A 97 -2.12 1.88 7.05
N MET A 98 -2.30 2.40 8.27
CA MET A 98 -2.56 3.83 8.48
C MET A 98 -1.40 4.70 8.04
N THR A 99 -0.17 4.32 8.37
CA THR A 99 1.03 5.06 7.96
C THR A 99 1.19 5.05 6.45
N SER A 100 1.04 3.90 5.79
CA SER A 100 1.13 3.81 4.33
C SER A 100 0.05 4.66 3.66
N THR A 101 -1.19 4.58 4.12
CA THR A 101 -2.29 5.42 3.61
C THR A 101 -1.99 6.90 3.79
N ALA A 102 -1.53 7.32 4.97
CA ALA A 102 -1.24 8.71 5.25
C ALA A 102 -0.11 9.24 4.35
N VAL A 103 0.99 8.49 4.20
CA VAL A 103 2.11 8.88 3.35
C VAL A 103 1.68 9.01 1.89
N LEU A 104 0.97 8.02 1.34
CA LEU A 104 0.51 8.08 -0.04
C LEU A 104 -0.49 9.21 -0.27
N ALA A 105 -1.43 9.44 0.66
CA ALA A 105 -2.37 10.54 0.57
C ALA A 105 -1.66 11.91 0.59
N LEU A 106 -0.66 12.08 1.45
CA LEU A 106 0.13 13.32 1.54
C LEU A 106 0.91 13.58 0.26
N ILE A 107 1.49 12.55 -0.36
CA ILE A 107 2.18 12.69 -1.65
C ILE A 107 1.18 13.12 -2.73
N GLY A 108 0.03 12.44 -2.83
CA GLY A 108 -1.02 12.81 -3.78
C GLY A 108 -1.53 14.25 -3.58
N ILE A 109 -1.70 14.70 -2.34
CA ILE A 109 -2.09 16.09 -2.05
C ILE A 109 -0.99 17.07 -2.47
N ALA A 110 0.29 16.76 -2.22
CA ALA A 110 1.40 17.60 -2.62
C ALA A 110 1.49 17.75 -4.14
N GLU A 111 1.29 16.66 -4.89
CA GLU A 111 1.26 16.67 -6.34
C GLU A 111 0.05 17.42 -6.90
N LEU A 112 -1.13 17.25 -6.30
CA LEU A 112 -2.30 18.06 -6.66
C LEU A 112 -2.03 19.54 -6.42
N TYR A 113 -1.43 19.90 -5.29
CA TYR A 113 -1.07 21.29 -5.01
C TYR A 113 -0.11 21.84 -6.08
N ALA A 114 0.90 21.09 -6.50
CA ALA A 114 1.82 21.48 -7.57
C ALA A 114 1.14 21.72 -8.92
N LEU A 115 0.03 21.03 -9.23
CA LEU A 115 -0.74 21.25 -10.47
C LEU A 115 -1.59 22.52 -10.46
N PHE A 116 -1.94 23.04 -9.28
CA PHE A 116 -2.80 24.21 -9.10
C PHE A 116 -2.05 25.47 -8.67
N ALA A 117 -0.79 25.35 -8.26
CA ALA A 117 0.09 26.45 -7.87
C ALA A 117 0.65 27.18 -9.10
#